data_AF-C5S4D9-F1
#
_entry.id   AF-C5S4D9-F1
#
_cell.length_a   1.000
_cell.length_b   1.000
_cell.length_c   1.000
_cell.angle_alpha   90.00
_cell.angle_beta   90.00
_cell.angle_gamma   90.00
#
_symmetry.space_group_name_H-M   'P 1'
#
loop_
_entity.id
_entity.type
_entity.pdbx_description
1 polymer ?
#
loop_
_entity_poly.entity_id
_entity_poly.type
_entity_poly.pdbx_seq_one_letter_code
_entity_poly.pdbx_strand_id
1 'polypeptide(L)' 'MQDEMADRLGMSTNGYAKIERGETRLTIPKLEQIVEVFDTDILELMSLGERNVVYFQESGNNHSLNIINPTSQDLASEI' A
#
# COMPACT_ATOMS: atom_id res chain seq x y z
N MET A 1 1.98 0.79 -18.59
CA MET A 1 1.94 2.27 -18.37
C MET A 1 0.77 2.62 -17.43
N GLN A 2 0.67 3.84 -16.86
CA GLN A 2 -0.47 4.21 -15.99
C GLN A 2 -1.83 3.99 -16.69
N ASP A 3 -1.93 4.30 -17.99
CA ASP A 3 -3.14 4.08 -18.79
C ASP A 3 -3.55 2.60 -18.81
N GLU A 4 -2.61 1.71 -19.08
CA GLU A 4 -2.83 0.26 -19.10
C GLU A 4 -3.30 -0.27 -17.74
N MET A 5 -2.71 0.20 -16.64
CA MET A 5 -3.10 -0.23 -15.30
C MET A 5 -4.47 0.32 -14.91
N ALA A 6 -4.76 1.57 -15.30
CA ALA A 6 -6.07 2.17 -15.10
C ALA A 6 -7.16 1.41 -15.87
N ASP A 7 -6.90 1.03 -17.12
CA ASP A 7 -7.79 0.21 -17.93
C ASP A 7 -8.04 -1.17 -17.30
N ARG A 8 -6.98 -1.86 -16.85
CA ARG A 8 -7.09 -3.17 -16.18
C ARG A 8 -7.87 -3.09 -14.86
N LEU A 9 -7.81 -1.94 -14.17
CA LEU A 9 -8.55 -1.68 -12.93
C LEU A 9 -9.94 -1.06 -13.15
N GLY A 10 -10.36 -0.87 -14.41
CA GLY A 10 -11.65 -0.29 -14.78
C GLY A 10 -11.83 1.14 -14.25
N MET A 11 -10.77 1.94 -14.25
CA MET A 11 -10.77 3.31 -13.72
C MET A 11 -10.08 4.31 -14.65
N SER A 12 -10.31 5.60 -14.44
CA SER A 12 -9.59 6.63 -15.22
C SER A 12 -8.11 6.68 -14.86
N THR A 13 -7.25 7.00 -15.83
CA THR A 13 -5.81 7.24 -15.60
C THR A 13 -5.57 8.22 -14.47
N ASN A 14 -6.33 9.32 -14.42
CA ASN A 14 -6.20 10.32 -13.35
C ASN A 14 -6.58 9.73 -11.98
N GLY A 15 -7.58 8.84 -11.94
CA GLY A 15 -7.95 8.12 -10.72
C GLY A 15 -6.81 7.20 -10.25
N TYR A 16 -6.19 6.46 -11.18
CA TYR A 16 -5.04 5.60 -10.85
C TYR A 16 -3.83 6.43 -10.39
N ALA A 17 -3.54 7.54 -11.06
CA ALA A 17 -2.46 8.45 -10.69
C ALA A 17 -2.62 9.04 -9.26
N LYS A 18 -3.86 9.26 -8.80
CA LYS A 18 -4.13 9.67 -7.40
C LYS A 18 -3.82 8.58 -6.38
N ILE A 19 -3.95 7.31 -6.78
CA ILE A 19 -3.56 6.17 -5.92
C ILE A 19 -2.04 6.18 -5.76
N GLU A 20 -1.29 6.28 -6.85
CA GLU A 20 0.18 6.30 -6.83
C GLU A 20 0.75 7.47 -6.01
N ARG A 21 0.08 8.64 -6.01
CA ARG A 21 0.48 9.80 -5.19
C ARG A 21 0.03 9.74 -3.73
N GLY A 22 -0.70 8.71 -3.31
CA GLY A 22 -1.23 8.59 -1.94
C GLY A 22 -2.39 9.56 -1.63
N GLU A 23 -3.00 10.18 -2.66
CA GLU A 23 -4.13 11.12 -2.52
C GLU A 23 -5.47 10.39 -2.36
N THR A 24 -5.50 9.06 -2.53
CA THR A 24 -6.70 8.22 -2.42
C THR A 24 -6.58 7.28 -1.23
N ARG A 25 -7.57 7.32 -0.32
CA ARG A 25 -7.72 6.26 0.69
C ARG A 25 -8.30 5.02 0.01
N LEU A 26 -7.49 3.98 -0.10
CA LEU A 26 -7.91 2.69 -0.64
C LEU A 26 -8.78 1.94 0.37
N THR A 27 -9.78 1.21 -0.15
CA THR A 27 -10.57 0.24 0.61
C THR A 27 -10.00 -1.16 0.39
N ILE A 28 -10.27 -2.09 1.31
CA ILE A 28 -9.82 -3.50 1.17
C ILE A 28 -10.26 -4.12 -0.16
N PRO A 29 -11.53 -4.00 -0.62
CA PRO A 29 -11.93 -4.54 -1.92
C PRO A 29 -11.18 -3.94 -3.12
N LYS A 30 -10.75 -2.67 -3.03
CA LYS A 30 -9.95 -2.05 -4.09
C LYS A 30 -8.51 -2.57 -4.05
N LEU A 31 -7.96 -2.82 -2.87
CA LEU A 31 -6.66 -3.47 -2.71
C LEU A 31 -6.66 -4.90 -3.30
N GLU A 32 -7.71 -5.67 -3.07
CA GLU A 32 -7.90 -7.01 -3.65
C GLU A 32 -7.88 -6.98 -5.19
N GLN A 33 -8.57 -6.03 -5.80
CA GLN A 33 -8.53 -5.85 -7.27
C GLN A 33 -7.13 -5.48 -7.78
N ILE A 34 -6.40 -4.67 -7.02
CA ILE A 34 -5.04 -4.28 -7.38
C ILE A 34 -4.11 -5.49 -7.34
N VAL A 35 -4.12 -6.29 -6.27
CA VAL A 35 -3.24 -7.46 -6.19
C VAL A 35 -3.52 -8.49 -7.29
N GLU A 36 -4.79 -8.66 -7.68
CA GLU A 36 -5.18 -9.55 -8.80
C GLU A 36 -4.66 -9.03 -10.15
N VAL A 37 -4.78 -7.73 -10.42
CA VAL A 37 -4.23 -7.11 -11.65
C VAL A 37 -2.71 -7.21 -11.67
N PHE A 38 -2.03 -7.09 -10.54
CA PHE A 38 -0.58 -7.14 -10.49
C PHE A 38 -0.02 -8.56 -10.37
N ASP A 39 -0.87 -9.58 -10.22
CA ASP A 39 -0.48 -10.98 -9.99
C ASP A 39 0.56 -11.09 -8.85
N THR A 40 0.27 -10.42 -7.74
CA THR A 40 1.15 -10.28 -6.58
C THR A 40 0.38 -10.54 -5.29
N ASP A 41 1.09 -10.69 -4.17
CA ASP A 41 0.48 -10.79 -2.84
C ASP A 41 0.33 -9.40 -2.19
N ILE A 42 -0.65 -9.23 -1.31
CA ILE A 42 -0.86 -7.95 -0.60
C ILE A 42 0.36 -7.56 0.26
N LEU A 43 1.07 -8.52 0.84
CA LEU A 43 2.29 -8.28 1.60
C LEU A 43 3.45 -7.90 0.68
N GLU A 44 3.51 -8.46 -0.53
CA GLU A 44 4.50 -8.11 -1.54
C GLU A 44 4.25 -6.68 -2.06
N LEU A 45 2.98 -6.33 -2.31
CA LEU A 45 2.55 -4.97 -2.67
C LEU A 45 2.89 -3.94 -1.56
N MET A 46 2.74 -4.32 -0.30
CA MET A 46 3.07 -3.48 0.85
C MET A 46 4.58 -3.43 1.15
N SER A 47 5.35 -4.41 0.65
CA SER A 47 6.80 -4.41 0.75
C SER A 47 7.38 -3.48 -0.32
N LEU A 48 7.54 -2.20 0.02
CA LEU A 48 8.14 -1.18 -0.84
C LEU A 48 9.66 -1.39 -1.03
N GLY A 49 10.09 -2.55 -1.52
CA GLY A 49 11.48 -2.86 -1.90
C GLY A 49 12.52 -2.91 -0.77
N GLU A 50 12.17 -2.48 0.45
CA GLU A 50 13.04 -2.46 1.63
C GLU A 50 12.38 -3.17 2.83
N ARG A 51 13.14 -3.38 3.93
CA ARG A 51 12.69 -4.01 5.17
C ARG A 51 11.64 -3.16 5.88
N ASN A 52 10.41 -3.14 5.38
CA ASN A 52 9.29 -2.46 6.01
C ASN A 52 8.74 -3.28 7.18
N VAL A 53 8.38 -2.60 8.27
CA VAL A 53 7.62 -3.18 9.39
C VAL A 53 6.18 -2.75 9.23
N VAL A 54 5.30 -3.74 9.06
CA VAL A 54 3.85 -3.53 9.04
C VAL A 54 3.30 -3.96 10.39
N TYR A 55 2.58 -3.08 11.07
CA TYR A 55 1.84 -3.44 12.27
C TYR A 55 0.40 -2.94 12.23
N PHE A 56 -0.47 -3.78 12.76
CA PHE A 56 -1.88 -3.52 12.93
C PHE A 56 -2.07 -2.79 14.24
N GLN A 57 -2.61 -1.58 14.18
CA GLN A 57 -2.97 -0.84 15.37
C GLN A 57 -4.49 -0.84 15.51
N GLU A 58 -4.94 -1.46 16.60
CA GLU A 58 -6.32 -1.40 17.05
C GLU A 58 -6.43 -0.38 18.18
N SER A 59 -7.31 0.61 18.02
CA SER A 59 -7.59 1.60 19.06
C SER A 59 -9.08 1.94 19.07
N GLY A 60 -9.82 1.30 19.98
CA GLY A 60 -11.28 1.36 19.99
C GLY A 60 -11.86 0.77 18.71
N ASN A 61 -12.74 1.49 18.03
CA ASN A 61 -13.32 1.05 16.75
C ASN A 61 -12.44 1.39 15.53
N ASN A 62 -11.26 1.99 15.73
CA ASN A 62 -10.36 2.34 14.65
C ASN A 62 -9.37 1.20 14.40
N HIS A 63 -9.32 0.78 13.15
CA HIS A 63 -8.36 -0.20 12.64
C HIS A 63 -7.46 0.53 11.66
N SER A 64 -6.18 0.66 12.00
CA SER A 64 -5.17 1.27 11.12
C SER A 64 -4.06 0.29 10.81
N LEU A 65 -3.64 0.33 9.55
CA LEU A 65 -2.43 -0.30 9.05
C LEU A 65 -1.34 0.76 8.99
N ASN A 66 -0.29 0.58 9.78
CA ASN A 66 0.88 1.45 9.74
C ASN A 66 2.02 0.70 9.06
N ILE A 67 2.66 1.36 8.09
CA ILE A 67 3.85 0.85 7.41
C ILE A 67 4.98 1.80 7.79
N ILE A 68 5.98 1.28 8.50
CA ILE A 68 7.20 2.01 8.81
C ILE A 68 8.32 1.43 7.96
N ASN A 69 9.07 2.30 7.30
CA ASN A 69 10.38 1.94 6.75
C ASN A 69 11.43 2.29 7.83
N PRO A 70 11.89 1.33 8.64
CA PRO A 70 12.92 1.58 9.65
C PRO A 70 14.21 2.00 8.93
N THR A 71 14.60 3.24 9.13
CA THR A 71 15.93 3.68 8.69
C THR A 71 16.99 3.01 9.58
N SER A 72 18.23 2.89 9.10
CA SER A 72 19.31 2.32 9.92
C SER A 72 19.52 3.04 11.27
N GLN A 73 19.03 4.29 11.41
CA GLN A 73 19.03 5.02 12.67
C GLN A 73 17.93 4.56 13.64
N ASP A 74 16.75 4.18 13.15
CA ASP A 74 15.63 3.71 14.00
C ASP A 74 15.93 2.35 14.65
N LEU A 75 16.71 1.50 13.97
CA LEU A 75 17.16 0.21 14.49
C LEU A 75 18.26 0.33 15.55
N ALA A 76 19.01 1.44 15.56
CA ALA A 76 20.12 1.66 16.49
C ALA A 76 19.66 2.18 17.85
N SER A 77 18.43 2.69 17.96
CA SER A 77 17.83 3.21 19.20
C SER A 77 17.23 2.14 20.12
N GLU A 78 17.26 0.86 19.75
CA GLU A 78 16.78 -0.26 20.58
C GLU A 78 17.88 -0.99 21.37
N ILE A 79 19.07 -0.39 21.55
CA ILE A 79 20.16 -0.94 22.38
C ILE A 79 20.45 -0.06 23.59
#